data_AF-A0A1E3IRD6-F1
#
_entry.id   AF-A0A1E3IRD6-F1
#
_cell.length_a   1.000
_cell.length_b   1.000
_cell.length_c   1.000
_cell.angle_alpha   90.00
_cell.angle_beta   90.00
_cell.angle_gamma   90.00
#
_symmetry.space_group_name_H-M   'P 1'
#
loop_
_entity.id
_entity.type
_entity.pdbx_description
1 polymer ?
#
loop_
_entity_poly.entity_id
_entity_poly.type
_entity_poly.pdbx_seq_one_letter_code
_entity_poly.pdbx_strand_id
1 'polypeptide(L)'
;MSSKQSPDNSSPGFRDLQAGPSKRPRNTVLDAQRHQIEKLLANPDKEVILPTGLTEKVLRPPREMMKNVQGSSAGAGSGEFHVYKQSRRREYERLKMMEEKIKSEEEHAAFMERQAERDTIAEAKTSKNRAKRQKRKQGRKGGSAGVVGGSANDERGVVKRKLEGDAKITFRKPGEEGSQSEEDEEDVLPMLPVEVKETIIEIVPDWPVAEEATIRIVDEN
;
A
#
# COMPACT_ATOMS: atom_id res chain seq x y z
N MET A 1 86.44 -5.68 -22.57
CA MET A 1 85.79 -5.99 -21.28
C MET A 1 85.36 -4.66 -20.67
N SER A 2 84.06 -4.35 -20.65
CA SER A 2 83.54 -3.16 -19.97
C SER A 2 82.10 -3.41 -19.54
N SER A 3 81.79 -2.95 -18.34
CA SER A 3 80.74 -3.32 -17.41
C SER A 3 79.32 -2.98 -17.87
N LYS A 4 78.40 -3.93 -17.71
CA LYS A 4 76.95 -3.71 -17.76
C LYS A 4 76.50 -3.11 -16.42
N GLN A 5 75.92 -1.91 -16.44
CA GLN A 5 75.19 -1.31 -15.32
C GLN A 5 73.73 -1.75 -15.38
N SER A 6 73.23 -2.35 -14.29
CA SER A 6 71.81 -2.63 -14.04
C SER A 6 71.26 -1.56 -13.08
N PRO A 7 70.03 -1.06 -13.26
CA PRO A 7 69.44 -0.14 -12.30
C PRO A 7 68.91 -0.88 -11.06
N ASP A 8 69.27 -0.37 -9.88
CA ASP A 8 68.69 -0.69 -8.59
C ASP A 8 67.16 -0.51 -8.62
N ASN A 9 66.42 -1.60 -8.50
CA ASN A 9 64.98 -1.58 -8.28
C ASN A 9 64.71 -1.89 -6.81
N SER A 10 64.86 -0.86 -5.97
CA SER A 10 64.49 -0.92 -4.56
C SER A 10 62.97 -1.05 -4.45
N SER A 11 62.50 -2.29 -4.27
CA SER A 11 61.10 -2.61 -3.99
C SER A 11 60.60 -1.79 -2.80
N PRO A 12 59.50 -1.01 -2.91
CA PRO A 12 58.95 -0.34 -1.75
C PRO A 12 58.35 -1.40 -0.84
N GLY A 13 58.93 -1.53 0.36
CA GLY A 13 58.48 -2.46 1.37
C GLY A 13 56.96 -2.41 1.58
N PHE A 14 56.37 -3.59 1.66
CA PHE A 14 55.00 -3.83 2.10
C PHE A 14 54.84 -3.22 3.50
N ARG A 15 54.31 -2.00 3.57
CA ARG A 15 53.96 -1.33 4.82
C ARG A 15 52.73 -2.03 5.40
N ASP A 16 52.85 -2.43 6.66
CA ASP A 16 51.87 -3.14 7.46
C ASP A 16 50.42 -2.72 7.21
N LEU A 17 49.58 -3.65 6.75
CA LEU A 17 48.12 -3.52 6.64
C LEU A 17 47.43 -3.68 8.02
N GLN A 18 47.99 -3.14 9.10
CA GLN A 18 47.25 -2.92 10.33
C GLN A 18 46.62 -1.52 10.30
N ALA A 19 45.53 -1.40 9.53
CA ALA A 19 44.62 -0.28 9.67
C ALA A 19 44.02 -0.33 11.09
N GLY A 20 44.52 0.49 12.00
CA GLY A 20 43.91 0.70 13.32
C GLY A 20 42.45 1.15 13.20
N PRO A 21 41.64 1.05 14.28
CA PRO A 21 40.23 1.40 14.24
C PRO A 21 40.07 2.83 13.71
N SER A 22 39.40 2.96 12.56
CA SER A 22 39.24 4.23 11.88
C SER A 22 38.59 5.24 12.85
N LYS A 23 39.28 6.35 13.13
CA LYS A 23 38.78 7.44 13.99
C LYS A 23 37.63 8.24 13.35
N ARG A 24 37.07 7.78 12.24
CA ARG A 24 35.92 8.44 11.61
C ARG A 24 34.68 8.11 12.42
N PRO A 25 33.94 9.11 12.91
CA PRO A 25 32.66 8.86 13.57
C PRO A 25 31.76 8.12 12.58
N ARG A 26 31.11 7.04 13.05
CA ARG A 26 30.15 6.31 12.23
C ARG A 26 28.97 7.23 11.99
N ASN A 27 28.72 7.60 10.75
CA ASN A 27 27.59 8.44 10.37
C ASN A 27 26.29 7.77 10.84
N THR A 28 25.62 8.35 11.84
CA THR A 28 24.36 7.82 12.35
C THR A 28 23.20 8.25 11.45
N VAL A 29 22.01 7.66 11.62
CA VAL A 29 20.79 8.11 10.92
C VAL A 29 20.51 9.59 11.24
N LEU A 30 20.77 10.02 12.48
CA LEU A 30 20.62 11.40 12.91
C LEU A 30 21.63 12.33 12.24
N ASP A 31 22.87 11.91 12.07
CA ASP A 31 23.89 12.69 11.37
C ASP A 31 23.56 12.87 9.88
N ALA A 32 23.02 11.83 9.22
CA ALA A 32 22.55 11.93 7.84
C ALA A 32 21.36 12.91 7.69
N GLN A 33 20.40 12.85 8.63
CA GLN A 33 19.29 13.81 8.67
C GLN A 33 19.76 15.23 8.94
N ARG A 34 20.69 15.41 9.89
CA ARG A 34 21.31 16.69 10.20
C ARG A 34 21.97 17.30 8.96
N HIS A 35 22.77 16.53 8.23
CA HIS A 35 23.39 17.02 7.00
C HIS A 35 22.37 17.37 5.90
N GLN A 36 21.26 16.64 5.80
CA GLN A 36 20.18 16.97 4.87
C GLN A 36 19.48 18.27 5.26
N ILE A 37 19.23 18.48 6.56
CA ILE A 37 18.65 19.72 7.09
C ILE A 37 19.60 20.89 6.89
N GLU A 38 20.89 20.75 7.22
CA GLU A 38 21.92 21.78 7.00
C GLU A 38 21.98 22.20 5.52
N LYS A 39 21.85 21.24 4.59
CA LYS A 39 21.81 21.52 3.15
C LYS A 39 20.55 22.26 2.70
N LEU A 40 19.39 21.93 3.28
CA LEU A 40 18.12 22.61 2.99
C LEU A 40 18.11 24.04 3.56
N LEU A 41 18.63 24.22 4.78
CA LEU A 41 18.69 25.52 5.46
C LEU A 41 19.78 26.45 4.91
N ALA A 42 20.78 25.92 4.18
CA ALA A 42 21.80 26.74 3.54
C ALA A 42 21.22 27.72 2.50
N ASN A 43 20.09 27.39 1.87
CA ASN A 43 19.39 28.27 0.92
C ASN A 43 17.87 28.17 1.15
N PRO A 44 17.31 28.93 2.12
CA PRO A 44 15.90 28.83 2.49
C PRO A 44 14.95 29.35 1.40
N ASP A 45 15.42 30.23 0.51
CA ASP A 45 14.61 30.82 -0.57
C ASP A 45 14.42 29.87 -1.76
N LYS A 46 15.13 28.74 -1.81
CA LYS A 46 15.03 27.78 -2.90
C LYS A 46 13.85 26.83 -2.65
N GLU A 47 12.89 26.83 -3.58
CA GLU A 47 11.76 25.89 -3.54
C GLU A 47 12.24 24.44 -3.52
N VAL A 48 11.71 23.66 -2.58
CA VAL A 48 12.00 22.24 -2.42
C VAL A 48 11.05 21.43 -3.30
N ILE A 49 11.57 20.83 -4.37
CA ILE A 49 10.82 19.90 -5.21
C ILE A 49 10.74 18.57 -4.46
N LEU A 50 9.59 18.29 -3.87
CA LEU A 50 9.30 16.96 -3.35
C LEU A 50 9.18 16.00 -4.53
N PRO A 51 9.72 14.77 -4.42
CA PRO A 51 9.49 13.77 -5.45
C PRO A 51 7.98 13.49 -5.50
N THR A 52 7.34 13.92 -6.58
CA THR A 52 6.02 13.42 -6.94
C THR A 52 6.15 11.91 -7.14
N GLY A 53 5.13 11.14 -6.74
CA GLY A 53 5.18 9.67 -6.66
C GLY A 53 5.70 8.98 -7.93
N LEU A 54 5.98 7.67 -7.82
CA LEU A 54 6.51 6.87 -8.93
C LEU A 54 5.60 6.99 -10.16
N THR A 55 6.10 7.61 -11.21
CA THR A 55 5.40 7.69 -12.49
C THR A 55 5.34 6.30 -13.11
N GLU A 56 4.16 5.91 -13.59
CA GLU A 56 4.01 4.68 -14.36
C GLU A 56 4.91 4.69 -15.60
N LYS A 57 5.44 3.52 -15.95
CA LYS A 57 6.20 3.36 -17.20
C LYS A 57 5.21 3.41 -18.35
N VAL A 58 5.30 4.45 -19.18
CA VAL A 58 4.48 4.61 -20.38
C VAL A 58 5.37 4.51 -21.61
N LEU A 59 4.98 3.67 -22.56
CA LEU A 59 5.63 3.64 -23.87
C LEU A 59 5.21 4.85 -24.69
N ARG A 60 6.15 5.38 -25.49
CA ARG A 60 5.81 6.46 -26.40
C ARG A 60 4.76 6.01 -27.41
N PRO A 61 3.76 6.85 -27.71
CA PRO A 61 2.74 6.50 -28.68
C PRO A 61 3.37 6.23 -30.06
N PRO A 62 2.79 5.30 -30.84
CA PRO A 62 3.19 5.08 -32.23
C PRO A 62 3.11 6.39 -33.04
N ARG A 63 3.98 6.53 -34.04
CA ARG A 63 3.92 7.69 -34.94
C ARG A 63 2.78 7.51 -35.94
N GLU A 64 1.96 8.53 -36.10
CA GLU A 64 0.79 8.48 -37.01
C GLU A 64 1.19 8.35 -38.49
N MET A 65 2.21 9.08 -38.92
CA MET A 65 2.69 9.05 -40.31
C MET A 65 4.19 8.71 -40.37
N MET A 66 4.51 7.66 -41.11
CA MET A 66 5.88 7.30 -41.46
C MET A 66 6.27 8.00 -42.76
N LYS A 67 7.31 8.83 -42.73
CA LYS A 67 7.73 9.64 -43.88
C LYS A 67 8.54 8.87 -44.92
N ASN A 68 9.02 7.67 -44.56
CA ASN A 68 9.98 6.88 -45.32
C ASN A 68 9.47 5.46 -45.60
N VAL A 69 8.21 5.34 -46.02
CA VAL A 69 7.61 4.06 -46.42
C VAL A 69 8.08 3.74 -47.85
N GLN A 70 8.91 2.71 -47.99
CA GLN A 70 9.30 2.17 -49.29
C GLN A 70 8.12 1.41 -49.92
N GLY A 71 8.01 1.41 -51.26
CA GLY A 71 6.90 0.74 -51.96
C GLY A 71 6.82 -0.77 -51.66
N SER A 72 5.62 -1.34 -51.72
CA SER A 72 5.36 -2.73 -51.29
C SER A 72 6.12 -3.81 -52.06
N SER A 73 6.54 -3.52 -53.30
CA SER A 73 7.32 -4.43 -54.14
C SER A 73 8.83 -4.21 -54.07
N ALA A 74 9.28 -3.19 -53.35
CA ALA A 74 10.69 -2.87 -53.25
C ALA A 74 11.38 -3.82 -52.26
N GLY A 75 12.59 -4.29 -52.59
CA GLY A 75 13.31 -5.30 -51.81
C GLY A 75 13.72 -4.85 -50.40
N ALA A 76 14.12 -5.81 -49.56
CA ALA A 76 14.57 -5.54 -48.21
C ALA A 76 15.87 -4.70 -48.22
N GLY A 77 15.80 -3.49 -47.66
CA GLY A 77 16.96 -2.62 -47.46
C GLY A 77 17.82 -3.07 -46.27
N SER A 78 19.08 -2.63 -46.23
CA SER A 78 20.01 -2.95 -45.12
C SER A 78 19.57 -2.42 -43.75
N GLY A 79 18.75 -1.38 -43.72
CA GLY A 79 18.20 -0.80 -42.49
C GLY A 79 16.94 -1.48 -41.96
N GLU A 80 16.29 -2.34 -42.75
CA GLU A 80 14.99 -2.94 -42.40
C GLU A 80 15.07 -3.86 -41.18
N PHE A 81 16.20 -4.58 -41.04
CA PHE A 81 16.46 -5.41 -39.87
C PHE A 81 16.40 -4.61 -38.55
N HIS A 82 16.97 -3.41 -38.53
CA HIS A 82 16.95 -2.56 -37.35
C HIS A 82 15.56 -1.98 -37.10
N VAL A 83 14.80 -1.63 -38.14
CA VAL A 83 13.41 -1.19 -38.01
C VAL A 83 12.57 -2.28 -37.34
N TYR A 84 12.65 -3.53 -37.85
CA TYR A 84 11.97 -4.68 -37.25
C TYR A 84 12.40 -4.93 -35.80
N LYS A 85 13.72 -4.92 -35.51
CA LYS A 85 14.24 -5.14 -34.15
C LYS A 85 13.68 -4.12 -33.15
N GLN A 86 13.65 -2.84 -33.51
CA GLN A 86 13.13 -1.78 -32.64
C GLN A 86 11.61 -1.85 -32.50
N SER A 87 10.90 -2.13 -33.61
CA SER A 87 9.44 -2.31 -33.59
C SER A 87 9.03 -3.48 -32.70
N ARG A 88 9.65 -4.66 -32.89
CA ARG A 88 9.41 -5.87 -32.10
C ARG A 88 9.70 -5.67 -30.62
N ARG A 89 10.80 -4.99 -30.29
CA ARG A 89 11.13 -4.68 -28.90
C ARG A 89 10.07 -3.79 -28.25
N ARG A 90 9.64 -2.72 -28.94
CA ARG A 90 8.55 -1.85 -28.46
C ARG A 90 7.25 -2.61 -28.28
N GLU A 91 6.91 -3.52 -29.20
CA GLU A 91 5.68 -4.30 -29.10
C GLU A 91 5.71 -5.28 -27.93
N TYR A 92 6.85 -5.94 -27.67
CA TYR A 92 7.00 -6.79 -26.48
C TYR A 92 6.95 -6.00 -25.18
N GLU A 93 7.56 -4.81 -25.14
CA GLU A 93 7.42 -3.92 -23.99
C GLU A 93 5.95 -3.50 -23.80
N ARG A 94 5.20 -3.28 -24.89
CA ARG A 94 3.78 -2.89 -24.86
C ARG A 94 2.89 -4.00 -24.31
N LEU A 95 3.04 -5.20 -24.86
CA LEU A 95 2.30 -6.39 -24.41
C LEU A 95 2.61 -6.69 -22.95
N LYS A 96 3.89 -6.65 -22.56
CA LYS A 96 4.30 -6.86 -21.18
C LYS A 96 3.67 -5.87 -20.20
N MET A 97 3.66 -4.57 -20.53
CA MET A 97 3.01 -3.57 -19.66
C MET A 97 1.50 -3.77 -19.56
N MET A 98 0.84 -4.16 -20.66
CA MET A 98 -0.60 -4.45 -20.65
C MET A 98 -0.90 -5.66 -19.76
N GLU A 99 -0.12 -6.74 -19.89
CA GLU A 99 -0.26 -7.93 -19.05
C GLU A 99 0.03 -7.63 -17.56
N GLU A 100 1.06 -6.83 -17.26
CA GLU A 100 1.38 -6.41 -15.90
C GLU A 100 0.25 -5.56 -15.28
N LYS A 101 -0.36 -4.66 -16.07
CA LYS A 101 -1.50 -3.85 -15.63
C LYS A 101 -2.72 -4.71 -15.29
N ILE A 102 -3.11 -5.60 -16.21
CA ILE A 102 -4.24 -6.52 -15.98
C ILE A 102 -4.02 -7.33 -14.70
N LYS A 103 -2.84 -7.93 -14.53
CA LYS A 103 -2.52 -8.69 -13.30
C LYS A 103 -2.61 -7.82 -12.04
N SER A 104 -2.06 -6.61 -12.09
CA SER A 104 -2.10 -5.71 -10.93
C SER A 104 -3.53 -5.24 -10.60
N GLU A 105 -4.39 -5.06 -11.60
CA GLU A 105 -5.79 -4.68 -11.43
C GLU A 105 -6.59 -5.84 -10.84
N GLU A 106 -6.39 -7.08 -11.33
CA GLU A 106 -6.99 -8.29 -10.78
C GLU A 106 -6.58 -8.52 -9.32
N GLU A 107 -5.28 -8.41 -9.01
CA GLU A 107 -4.76 -8.56 -7.65
C GLU A 107 -5.31 -7.47 -6.71
N HIS A 108 -5.40 -6.23 -7.19
CA HIS A 108 -5.94 -5.12 -6.42
C HIS A 108 -7.45 -5.28 -6.18
N ALA A 109 -8.22 -5.70 -7.19
CA ALA A 109 -9.65 -5.96 -7.06
C ALA A 109 -9.91 -7.08 -6.03
N ALA A 110 -9.20 -8.20 -6.14
CA ALA A 110 -9.31 -9.30 -5.19
C ALA A 110 -8.90 -8.90 -3.76
N PHE A 111 -7.90 -8.02 -3.64
CA PHE A 111 -7.50 -7.49 -2.34
C PHE A 111 -8.59 -6.58 -1.73
N MET A 112 -9.17 -5.68 -2.53
CA MET A 112 -10.25 -4.79 -2.11
C MET A 112 -11.50 -5.56 -1.69
N GLU A 113 -11.88 -6.59 -2.44
CA GLU A 113 -13.00 -7.47 -2.08
C GLU A 113 -12.75 -8.16 -0.72
N ARG A 114 -11.58 -8.78 -0.56
CA ARG A 114 -11.20 -9.44 0.69
C ARG A 114 -11.14 -8.46 1.88
N GLN A 115 -10.73 -7.21 1.64
CA GLN A 115 -10.72 -6.19 2.67
C GLN A 115 -12.14 -5.78 3.05
N ALA A 116 -13.01 -5.55 2.07
CA ALA A 116 -14.42 -5.21 2.29
C ALA A 116 -15.16 -6.32 3.06
N GLU A 117 -14.94 -7.59 2.73
CA GLU A 117 -15.49 -8.73 3.48
C GLU A 117 -15.08 -8.71 4.96
N ARG A 118 -13.78 -8.51 5.23
CA ARG A 118 -13.29 -8.43 6.62
C ARG A 118 -13.89 -7.26 7.37
N ASP A 119 -14.00 -6.11 6.71
CA ASP A 119 -14.55 -4.90 7.31
C ASP A 119 -16.05 -5.05 7.58
N THR A 120 -16.80 -5.71 6.70
CA THR A 120 -18.23 -6.01 6.94
C THR A 120 -18.45 -6.97 8.10
N ILE A 121 -17.61 -8.01 8.23
CA ILE A 121 -17.65 -8.96 9.35
C ILE A 121 -17.30 -8.25 10.67
N ALA A 122 -16.27 -7.40 10.64
CA ALA A 122 -15.89 -6.60 11.79
C ALA A 122 -17.03 -5.65 12.19
N GLU A 123 -17.63 -4.94 11.24
CA GLU A 123 -18.72 -3.99 11.50
C GLU A 123 -20.00 -4.68 11.97
N ALA A 124 -20.32 -5.87 11.47
CA ALA A 124 -21.43 -6.69 11.97
C ALA A 124 -21.21 -7.07 13.45
N LYS A 125 -19.98 -7.43 13.83
CA LYS A 125 -19.63 -7.75 15.22
C LYS A 125 -19.64 -6.50 16.12
N THR A 126 -19.07 -5.38 15.66
CA THR A 126 -19.03 -4.13 16.43
C THR A 126 -20.44 -3.54 16.59
N SER A 127 -21.26 -3.52 15.54
CA SER A 127 -22.64 -3.00 15.56
C SER A 127 -23.55 -3.82 16.50
N LYS A 128 -23.49 -5.17 16.44
CA LYS A 128 -24.21 -6.05 17.37
C LYS A 128 -23.82 -5.77 18.82
N ASN A 129 -22.52 -5.61 19.10
CA ASN A 129 -22.03 -5.30 20.43
C ASN A 129 -22.38 -3.87 20.88
N ARG A 130 -22.36 -2.90 19.97
CA ARG A 130 -22.77 -1.50 20.21
C ARG A 130 -24.26 -1.44 20.54
N ALA A 131 -25.12 -2.13 19.77
CA ALA A 131 -26.55 -2.22 20.02
C ALA A 131 -26.87 -2.83 21.40
N LYS A 132 -26.18 -3.92 21.77
CA LYS A 132 -26.30 -4.52 23.12
C LYS A 132 -25.94 -3.52 24.23
N ARG A 133 -24.86 -2.75 24.07
CA ARG A 133 -24.45 -1.73 25.07
C ARG A 133 -25.46 -0.58 25.12
N GLN A 134 -25.96 -0.11 23.99
CA GLN A 134 -26.95 0.97 23.94
C GLN A 134 -28.27 0.57 24.60
N LYS A 135 -28.77 -0.65 24.34
CA LYS A 135 -29.96 -1.18 25.05
C LYS A 135 -29.76 -1.21 26.56
N ARG A 136 -28.59 -1.65 27.04
CA ARG A 136 -28.26 -1.63 28.49
C ARG A 136 -28.14 -0.21 29.04
N LYS A 137 -27.60 0.74 28.28
CA LYS A 137 -27.49 2.16 28.69
C LYS A 137 -28.87 2.81 28.77
N GLN A 138 -29.73 2.57 27.78
CA GLN A 138 -31.11 3.07 27.75
C GLN A 138 -31.93 2.47 28.90
N GLY A 139 -31.83 1.16 29.16
CA GLY A 139 -32.50 0.54 30.31
C GLY A 139 -32.05 1.10 31.67
N ARG A 140 -30.76 1.44 31.82
CA ARG A 140 -30.25 2.11 33.04
C ARG A 140 -30.68 3.58 33.12
N LYS A 141 -30.76 4.29 32.00
CA LYS A 141 -31.22 5.70 31.96
C LYS A 141 -32.72 5.79 32.24
N GLY A 142 -33.52 4.84 31.76
CA GLY A 142 -34.94 4.72 32.11
C GLY A 142 -35.19 4.42 33.59
N GLY A 143 -34.27 3.72 34.27
CA GLY A 143 -34.32 3.49 35.72
C GLY A 143 -33.64 4.58 36.58
N SER A 144 -32.97 5.57 35.98
CA SER A 144 -32.21 6.60 36.72
C SER A 144 -32.51 8.05 36.28
N ALA A 145 -33.40 8.26 35.31
CA ALA A 145 -33.91 9.59 34.96
C ALA A 145 -34.88 10.16 36.03
N GLY A 146 -35.01 9.52 37.19
CA GLY A 146 -35.79 9.99 38.33
C GLY A 146 -34.99 10.39 39.58
N VAL A 147 -33.65 10.28 39.60
CA VAL A 147 -32.85 10.70 40.77
C VAL A 147 -31.67 11.56 40.35
N VAL A 148 -31.97 12.83 40.07
CA VAL A 148 -31.05 13.93 40.30
C VAL A 148 -31.51 14.65 41.56
N GLY A 149 -31.10 14.10 42.71
CA GLY A 149 -31.22 14.66 44.04
C GLY A 149 -30.09 14.06 44.87
N GLY A 150 -29.15 14.89 45.31
CA GLY A 150 -27.81 14.45 45.68
C GLY A 150 -27.62 13.87 47.07
N SER A 151 -26.35 13.52 47.29
CA SER A 151 -25.64 13.34 48.55
C SER A 151 -25.56 11.95 49.19
N ALA A 152 -24.40 11.78 49.82
CA ALA A 152 -23.97 10.80 50.81
C ALA A 152 -23.31 9.49 50.33
N ASN A 153 -22.07 9.33 50.82
CA ASN A 153 -21.24 8.14 50.93
C ASN A 153 -22.04 6.83 51.02
N ASP A 154 -21.66 5.85 50.21
CA ASP A 154 -21.64 4.46 50.67
C ASP A 154 -20.63 3.63 49.88
N GLU A 155 -19.85 2.87 50.62
CA GLU A 155 -18.78 2.02 50.12
C GLU A 155 -19.35 0.94 49.19
N ARG A 156 -19.02 1.01 47.90
CA ARG A 156 -19.44 -0.04 46.95
C ARG A 156 -18.56 -1.27 47.10
N GLY A 157 -19.03 -2.15 47.97
CA GLY A 157 -18.66 -3.55 48.05
C GLY A 157 -18.55 -4.18 46.66
N VAL A 158 -17.45 -4.91 46.48
CA VAL A 158 -17.14 -5.72 45.32
C VAL A 158 -18.20 -6.83 45.21
N VAL A 159 -19.27 -6.60 44.44
CA VAL A 159 -20.21 -7.67 44.09
C VAL A 159 -19.54 -8.59 43.07
N LYS A 160 -18.79 -9.56 43.59
CA LYS A 160 -18.36 -10.76 42.87
C LYS A 160 -19.62 -11.51 42.41
N ARG A 161 -19.99 -11.33 41.15
CA ARG A 161 -20.97 -12.22 40.49
C ARG A 161 -20.29 -13.57 40.33
N LYS A 162 -20.72 -14.53 41.14
CA LYS A 162 -20.36 -15.95 41.10
C LYS A 162 -20.79 -16.50 39.74
N LEU A 163 -19.83 -16.96 38.93
CA LEU A 163 -20.08 -17.77 37.74
C LEU A 163 -20.46 -19.17 38.24
N GLU A 164 -21.71 -19.55 38.04
CA GLU A 164 -22.12 -20.95 38.10
C GLU A 164 -21.77 -21.57 36.74
N GLY A 165 -20.84 -22.51 36.77
CA GLY A 165 -20.28 -23.18 35.60
C GLY A 165 -18.82 -23.49 35.87
N ASP A 166 -18.55 -24.72 36.33
CA ASP A 166 -17.21 -25.27 36.59
C ASP A 166 -16.41 -25.49 35.30
N ALA A 167 -16.20 -24.43 34.51
CA ALA A 167 -15.25 -24.44 33.42
C ALA A 167 -13.87 -24.05 33.96
N LYS A 168 -13.02 -25.05 34.22
CA LYS A 168 -11.59 -24.86 34.47
C LYS A 168 -10.96 -24.09 33.29
N ILE A 169 -10.75 -22.80 33.46
CA ILE A 169 -9.95 -22.00 32.54
C ILE A 169 -8.49 -22.38 32.80
N THR A 170 -7.94 -23.29 32.00
CA THR A 170 -6.51 -23.59 31.99
C THR A 170 -5.80 -22.55 31.13
N PHE A 171 -4.91 -21.78 31.74
CA PHE A 171 -4.08 -20.81 31.04
C PHE A 171 -2.91 -21.57 30.37
N ARG A 172 -2.99 -21.80 29.05
CA ARG A 172 -1.91 -22.47 28.30
C ARG A 172 -0.68 -21.57 28.25
N LYS A 173 0.48 -22.10 28.66
CA LYS A 173 1.78 -21.47 28.42
C LYS A 173 2.17 -21.67 26.94
N PRO A 174 2.91 -20.74 26.33
CA PRO A 174 3.25 -20.81 24.91
C PRO A 174 4.21 -21.99 24.67
N GLY A 175 3.76 -23.01 23.92
CA GLY A 175 4.61 -24.11 23.45
C GLY A 175 4.03 -25.54 23.49
N GLU A 176 2.79 -25.78 23.91
CA GLU A 176 2.23 -27.13 24.03
C GLU A 176 1.15 -27.42 22.96
N GLU A 177 1.53 -28.20 21.95
CA GLU A 177 0.66 -28.78 20.92
C GLU A 177 -0.17 -29.90 21.57
N GLY A 178 -1.50 -29.77 21.52
CA GLY A 178 -2.42 -30.75 22.07
C GLY A 178 -3.66 -30.83 21.20
N SER A 179 -3.72 -31.92 20.44
CA SER A 179 -4.87 -32.42 19.69
C SER A 179 -6.09 -32.57 20.59
N GLN A 180 -7.20 -31.95 20.21
CA GLN A 180 -8.52 -32.34 20.69
C GLN A 180 -9.51 -32.15 19.55
N SER A 181 -9.88 -33.30 18.97
CA SER A 181 -11.10 -33.50 18.20
C SER A 181 -12.30 -33.33 19.12
N GLU A 182 -13.30 -32.56 18.68
CA GLU A 182 -14.65 -33.06 18.37
C GLU A 182 -15.59 -31.89 18.05
N GLU A 183 -16.16 -31.97 16.84
CA GLU A 183 -17.56 -31.67 16.52
C GLU A 183 -18.08 -30.25 16.81
N ASP A 184 -17.86 -29.35 15.84
CA ASP A 184 -18.83 -28.30 15.54
C ASP A 184 -19.29 -28.48 14.09
N GLU A 185 -20.60 -28.68 13.97
CA GLU A 185 -21.35 -29.10 12.79
C GLU A 185 -21.09 -28.23 11.55
N GLU A 186 -21.04 -28.90 10.39
CA GLU A 186 -20.97 -28.26 9.08
C GLU A 186 -22.27 -27.53 8.73
N ASP A 187 -22.32 -26.22 8.96
CA ASP A 187 -23.26 -25.33 8.28
C ASP A 187 -22.66 -24.86 6.94
N VAL A 188 -22.53 -25.79 5.99
CA VAL A 188 -22.28 -25.46 4.58
C VAL A 188 -23.59 -24.92 3.99
N LEU A 189 -23.71 -23.59 3.98
CA LEU A 189 -24.80 -22.91 3.27
C LEU A 189 -24.77 -23.29 1.77
N PRO A 190 -25.90 -23.69 1.16
CA PRO A 190 -25.93 -24.13 -0.22
C PRO A 190 -25.56 -22.98 -1.16
N MET A 191 -24.55 -23.21 -2.02
CA MET A 191 -24.22 -22.34 -3.14
C MET A 191 -25.46 -22.17 -4.02
N LEU A 192 -25.96 -20.94 -4.13
CA LEU A 192 -26.98 -20.59 -5.11
C LEU A 192 -26.38 -20.69 -6.52
N PRO A 193 -27.09 -21.29 -7.49
CA PRO A 193 -26.60 -21.41 -8.86
C PRO A 193 -26.46 -20.03 -9.51
N VAL A 194 -25.25 -19.71 -9.99
CA VAL A 194 -24.98 -18.50 -10.76
C VAL A 194 -25.49 -18.70 -12.18
N GLU A 195 -26.70 -18.18 -12.46
CA GLU A 195 -27.14 -17.95 -13.84
C GLU A 195 -26.35 -16.78 -14.43
N VAL A 196 -25.43 -17.10 -15.34
CA VAL A 196 -24.72 -16.10 -16.14
C VAL A 196 -25.70 -15.48 -17.14
N LYS A 197 -26.21 -14.30 -16.81
CA LYS A 197 -26.86 -13.42 -17.81
C LYS A 197 -25.77 -12.52 -18.38
N GLU A 198 -25.41 -12.79 -19.62
CA GLU A 198 -24.59 -11.89 -20.44
C GLU A 198 -25.30 -10.53 -20.50
N THR A 199 -24.79 -9.55 -19.76
CA THR A 199 -25.19 -8.16 -19.89
C THR A 199 -24.10 -7.45 -20.67
N ILE A 200 -24.44 -7.11 -21.91
CA ILE A 200 -23.64 -6.23 -22.76
C ILE A 200 -23.59 -4.88 -22.06
N ILE A 201 -22.39 -4.46 -21.63
CA ILE A 201 -22.16 -3.14 -21.04
C ILE A 201 -22.11 -2.15 -22.20
N GLU A 202 -23.24 -1.51 -22.51
CA GLU A 202 -23.23 -0.27 -23.29
C GLU A 202 -22.68 0.86 -22.41
N ILE A 203 -21.56 1.43 -22.84
CA ILE A 203 -20.93 2.58 -22.21
C ILE A 203 -21.75 3.82 -22.59
N VAL A 204 -22.57 4.32 -21.66
CA VAL A 204 -23.20 5.65 -21.76
C VAL A 204 -22.46 6.59 -20.80
N PRO A 205 -21.83 7.67 -21.28
CA PRO A 205 -21.18 8.63 -20.41
C PRO A 205 -22.11 9.82 -20.12
N ASP A 206 -22.88 9.75 -19.04
CA ASP A 206 -23.59 10.93 -18.51
C ASP A 206 -23.12 11.22 -17.08
N TRP A 207 -22.19 12.16 -16.96
CA TRP A 207 -21.95 12.87 -15.70
C TRP A 207 -22.66 14.23 -15.81
N PRO A 208 -23.51 14.61 -14.84
CA PRO A 208 -24.10 15.94 -14.87
C PRO A 208 -23.03 16.97 -14.51
N VAL A 209 -22.72 17.85 -15.45
CA VAL A 209 -21.92 19.06 -15.20
C VAL A 209 -22.77 19.99 -14.33
N ALA A 210 -22.34 20.23 -13.09
CA ALA A 210 -22.99 21.22 -12.23
C ALA A 210 -22.65 22.63 -12.76
N GLU A 211 -23.68 23.39 -13.16
CA GLU A 211 -23.54 24.81 -13.51
C GLU A 211 -23.19 25.62 -12.25
N GLU A 212 -22.14 26.44 -12.33
CA GLU A 212 -21.68 27.29 -11.23
C GLU A 212 -22.69 28.43 -10.97
N ALA A 213 -23.24 28.48 -9.76
CA ALA A 213 -24.18 29.52 -9.36
C ALA A 213 -23.50 30.90 -9.33
N THR A 214 -23.83 31.76 -10.29
CA THR A 214 -23.34 33.14 -10.37
C THR A 214 -24.15 34.02 -9.42
N ILE A 215 -23.54 34.47 -8.32
CA ILE A 215 -24.16 35.38 -7.36
C ILE A 215 -24.12 36.81 -7.95
N ARG A 216 -25.29 37.37 -8.28
CA ARG A 216 -25.44 38.81 -8.58
C ARG A 216 -25.78 39.56 -7.29
N ILE A 217 -24.85 40.39 -6.83
CA ILE A 217 -25.08 41.36 -5.76
C ILE A 217 -25.81 42.55 -6.38
N VAL A 218 -26.99 42.87 -5.85
CA VAL A 218 -27.74 44.09 -6.20
C VAL A 218 -27.53 45.07 -5.05
N ASP A 219 -26.84 46.17 -5.31
CA ASP A 219 -26.69 47.27 -4.37
C ASP A 219 -27.97 48.14 -4.44
N GLU A 220 -28.79 48.06 -3.39
CA GLU A 220 -29.90 48.99 -3.18
C GLU A 220 -29.37 50.26 -2.49
N ASN A 221 -29.68 51.41 -3.09
CA ASN A 221 -29.28 52.75 -2.67
C ASN A 221 -30.38 53.42 -1.83
#